data_AF-A0A8D8CYL5-F1
#
_entry.id   AF-A0A8D8CYL5-F1
#
_cell.length_a   1.000
_cell.length_b   1.000
_cell.length_c   1.000
_cell.angle_alpha   90.00
_cell.angle_beta   90.00
_cell.angle_gamma   90.00
#
_symmetry.space_group_name_H-M   'P 1'
#
loop_
_entity.id
_entity.type
_entity.pdbx_description
1 polymer ?
#
loop_
_entity_poly.entity_id
_entity_poly.type
_entity_poly.pdbx_seq_one_letter_code
_entity_poly.pdbx_strand_id
1 'polypeptide(L)'
;EDKLTRELDHYALILEQTEADMLKAQQEGLLIANHLKSLRQTLNQQNQKKFELEEQILELLQDQITTDKAGESQGKTLRETQEKRRELEIGMSDTEHKLSIALLDLEKWRGIVEKSKGEVSQIKKEHDSLDNEARKYDDEIKIIKEIIATKLRKLDSLNRQLEQLITQAGGHELNPDELKLLDVQHDILELDAKIKEAQENWLKLQNSVVSLSEKRVQQLNDINYSRKKLLLVEQKAIKIETRLEEVLSENREIVRSLSTLNSRLDTVSLELFKTKKTHEKEEMECEISHQQTTERLREAELSVLNLEQDLADLGKEIDECKQEVLDKHREALSWETKYKMSYEAKKFKDEESAQNSEIGIMKAEIHRMQVRFTQLKRMQEKLVTDLENTVHHREHIFDTVNAREKVYGSKFKSRSTMQHKINELKNKLKIVFGEISDTEKNLIEIDTAQKLLQAEIENKSQQIEEEKIQTSLIKSEIEQATLLKQENLDYIVRHQYRARRYRAFAGANQLPKFRNEILIQADLQRQREINETIGGIVENLMIDFPGQRFNLSKIW
;
A
#
# COMPACT_ATOMS: atom_id res chain seq x y z
N GLU A 1 -48.63 11.30 90.28
CA GLU A 1 -48.76 10.90 88.86
C GLU A 1 -47.41 10.97 88.13
N ASP A 2 -46.58 11.94 88.52
CA ASP A 2 -45.25 12.42 88.08
C ASP A 2 -44.22 11.47 87.43
N LYS A 3 -44.36 10.16 87.55
CA LYS A 3 -43.53 9.20 86.78
C LYS A 3 -44.14 8.92 85.41
N LEU A 4 -45.45 8.66 85.38
CA LEU A 4 -46.18 8.31 84.17
C LEU A 4 -46.23 9.48 83.18
N THR A 5 -46.30 10.72 83.69
CA THR A 5 -46.21 11.92 82.85
C THR A 5 -44.83 12.04 82.21
N ARG A 6 -43.74 11.87 82.96
CA ARG A 6 -42.37 11.92 82.40
C ARG A 6 -42.08 10.81 81.40
N GLU A 7 -42.65 9.62 81.61
CA GLU A 7 -42.58 8.53 80.65
C GLU A 7 -43.37 8.87 79.36
N LEU A 8 -44.57 9.44 79.48
CA LEU A 8 -45.35 9.95 78.33
C LEU A 8 -44.62 11.08 77.59
N ASP A 9 -44.05 12.06 78.29
CA ASP A 9 -43.27 13.17 77.70
C ASP A 9 -42.05 12.64 76.94
N HIS A 10 -41.39 11.59 77.46
CA HIS A 10 -40.27 10.93 76.80
C HIS A 10 -40.69 10.17 75.54
N TYR A 11 -41.81 9.44 75.59
CA TYR A 11 -42.37 8.77 74.40
C TYR A 11 -42.87 9.78 73.35
N ALA A 12 -43.41 10.92 73.75
CA ALA A 12 -43.78 12.01 72.85
C ALA A 12 -42.55 12.59 72.14
N LEU A 13 -41.45 12.85 72.87
CA LEU A 13 -40.19 13.33 72.28
C LEU A 13 -39.59 12.32 71.29
N ILE A 14 -39.67 11.01 71.60
CA ILE A 14 -39.24 9.95 70.68
C ILE A 14 -40.14 9.89 69.44
N LEU A 15 -41.45 10.08 69.59
CA LEU A 15 -42.38 10.18 68.46
C LEU A 15 -42.04 11.36 67.55
N GLU A 16 -41.90 12.57 68.08
CA GLU A 16 -41.49 13.75 67.30
C GLU A 16 -40.15 13.53 66.56
N GLN A 17 -39.18 12.88 67.20
CA GLN A 17 -37.90 12.56 66.57
C GLN A 17 -38.04 11.52 65.44
N THR A 18 -38.81 10.45 65.65
CA THR A 18 -39.06 9.43 64.63
C THR A 18 -39.90 9.95 63.47
N GLU A 19 -40.86 10.85 63.71
CA GLU A 19 -41.60 11.55 62.66
C GLU A 19 -40.70 12.51 61.87
N ALA A 20 -39.82 13.26 62.54
CA ALA A 20 -38.84 14.13 61.88
C ALA A 20 -37.84 13.33 61.01
N ASP A 21 -37.37 12.17 61.48
CA ASP A 21 -36.46 11.32 60.71
C ASP A 21 -37.17 10.56 59.59
N MET A 22 -38.43 10.15 59.78
CA MET A 22 -39.30 9.66 58.69
C MET A 22 -39.47 10.71 57.58
N LEU A 23 -39.71 11.96 57.94
CA LEU A 23 -39.85 13.06 56.98
C LEU A 23 -38.54 13.34 56.21
N LYS A 24 -37.37 13.25 56.87
CA LYS A 24 -36.06 13.33 56.18
C LYS A 24 -35.88 12.16 55.20
N ALA A 25 -36.09 10.93 55.64
CA ALA A 25 -35.96 9.74 54.80
C ALA A 25 -36.93 9.78 53.60
N GLN A 26 -38.14 10.33 53.77
CA GLN A 26 -39.08 10.56 52.68
C GLN A 26 -38.60 11.64 51.69
N GLN A 27 -38.01 12.73 52.17
CA GLN A 27 -37.42 13.78 51.31
C GLN A 27 -36.20 13.25 50.54
N GLU A 28 -35.30 12.52 51.19
CA GLU A 28 -34.15 11.87 50.56
C GLU A 28 -34.59 10.84 49.52
N GLY A 29 -35.58 10.01 49.84
CA GLY A 29 -36.19 9.07 48.90
C GLY A 29 -36.77 9.74 47.65
N LEU A 30 -37.42 10.90 47.81
CA LEU A 30 -37.94 11.71 46.69
C LEU A 30 -36.80 12.34 45.85
N LEU A 31 -35.72 12.79 46.48
CA LEU A 31 -34.53 13.29 45.77
C LEU A 31 -33.86 12.18 44.96
N ILE A 32 -33.64 11.01 45.57
CA ILE A 32 -33.07 9.83 44.91
C ILE A 32 -33.96 9.39 43.74
N ALA A 33 -35.29 9.32 43.93
CA ALA A 33 -36.23 8.97 42.86
C ALA A 33 -36.18 9.96 41.68
N ASN A 34 -36.03 11.27 41.95
CA ASN A 34 -35.87 12.29 40.91
C ASN A 34 -34.53 12.16 40.18
N HIS A 35 -33.42 11.90 40.87
CA HIS A 35 -32.13 11.61 40.24
C HIS A 35 -32.17 10.34 39.38
N LEU A 36 -32.81 9.28 39.85
CA LEU A 36 -33.00 8.03 39.11
C LEU A 36 -33.86 8.27 37.85
N LYS A 37 -34.87 9.13 37.94
CA LYS A 37 -35.67 9.58 36.78
C LYS A 37 -34.85 10.38 35.77
N SER A 38 -34.02 11.33 36.21
CA SER A 38 -33.14 12.08 35.30
C SER A 38 -32.10 11.18 34.64
N LEU A 39 -31.50 10.25 35.39
CA LEU A 39 -30.53 9.28 34.87
C LEU A 39 -31.15 8.37 33.80
N ARG A 40 -32.40 7.92 34.00
CA ARG A 40 -33.16 7.17 32.97
C ARG A 40 -33.45 8.02 31.72
N GLN A 41 -33.74 9.31 31.87
CA GLN A 41 -33.92 10.20 30.73
C GLN A 41 -32.62 10.41 29.95
N THR A 42 -31.49 10.63 30.61
CA THR A 42 -30.18 10.72 29.94
C THR A 42 -29.77 9.39 29.31
N LEU A 43 -30.04 8.25 29.95
CA LEU A 43 -29.76 6.93 29.37
C LEU A 43 -30.57 6.70 28.08
N ASN A 44 -31.86 7.05 28.08
CA ASN A 44 -32.70 6.96 26.88
C ASN A 44 -32.19 7.88 25.76
N GLN A 45 -31.75 9.11 26.06
CA GLN A 45 -31.16 10.01 25.08
C GLN A 45 -29.85 9.49 24.49
N GLN A 46 -28.98 8.86 25.30
CA GLN A 46 -27.76 8.24 24.78
C GLN A 46 -28.06 6.99 23.96
N ASN A 47 -29.07 6.20 24.34
CA ASN A 47 -29.54 5.07 23.53
C ASN A 47 -30.12 5.52 22.18
N GLN A 48 -30.88 6.61 22.13
CA GLN A 48 -31.35 7.19 20.87
C GLN A 48 -30.19 7.60 19.96
N LYS A 49 -29.21 8.34 20.49
CA LYS A 49 -27.98 8.70 19.75
C LYS A 49 -27.17 7.48 19.29
N LYS A 50 -27.14 6.41 20.10
CA LYS A 50 -26.51 5.14 19.70
C LYS A 50 -27.21 4.55 18.48
N PHE A 51 -28.54 4.46 18.49
CA PHE A 51 -29.30 3.95 17.33
C PHE A 51 -29.15 4.84 16.09
N GLU A 52 -29.18 6.17 16.25
CA GLU A 52 -28.93 7.13 15.15
C GLU A 52 -27.54 6.94 14.51
N LEU A 53 -26.51 6.66 15.33
CA LEU A 53 -25.15 6.36 14.85
C LEU A 53 -25.04 4.96 14.23
N GLU A 54 -25.72 3.95 14.78
CA GLU A 54 -25.75 2.59 14.21
C GLU A 54 -26.46 2.58 12.84
N GLU A 55 -27.52 3.37 12.67
CA GLU A 55 -28.22 3.55 11.38
C GLU A 55 -27.32 4.27 10.35
N GLN A 56 -26.62 5.33 10.74
CA GLN A 56 -25.63 6.02 9.88
C GLN A 56 -24.45 5.11 9.48
N ILE A 57 -23.98 4.25 10.39
CA ILE A 57 -22.92 3.26 10.08
C ILE A 57 -23.43 2.23 9.07
N LEU A 58 -24.68 1.77 9.19
CA LEU A 58 -25.30 0.85 8.24
C LEU A 58 -25.52 1.49 6.86
N GLU A 59 -25.94 2.75 6.80
CA GLU A 59 -26.07 3.52 5.56
C GLU A 59 -24.71 3.67 4.85
N LEU A 60 -23.67 4.08 5.57
CA LEU A 60 -22.30 4.19 5.04
C LEU A 60 -21.72 2.84 4.56
N LEU A 61 -22.00 1.74 5.27
CA LEU A 61 -21.62 0.39 4.83
C LEU A 61 -22.37 -0.04 3.57
N GLN A 62 -23.65 0.33 3.43
CA GLN A 62 -24.43 0.05 2.22
C GLN A 62 -23.93 0.87 1.03
N ASP A 63 -23.58 2.14 1.24
CA ASP A 63 -22.96 3.01 0.23
C ASP A 63 -21.58 2.50 -0.19
N GLN A 64 -20.77 2.00 0.74
CA GLN A 64 -19.51 1.33 0.41
C GLN A 64 -19.75 0.07 -0.44
N ILE A 65 -20.64 -0.83 -0.01
CA ILE A 65 -20.93 -2.10 -0.72
C ILE A 65 -21.53 -1.84 -2.12
N THR A 66 -22.33 -0.79 -2.30
CA THR A 66 -22.85 -0.41 -3.63
C THR A 66 -21.77 0.27 -4.49
N THR A 67 -20.89 1.09 -3.90
CA THR A 67 -19.73 1.68 -4.58
C THR A 67 -18.75 0.60 -5.04
N ASP A 68 -18.45 -0.41 -4.22
CA ASP A 68 -17.56 -1.52 -4.57
C ASP A 68 -18.15 -2.36 -5.71
N LYS A 69 -19.45 -2.65 -5.69
CA LYS A 69 -20.15 -3.35 -6.80
C LYS A 69 -20.19 -2.51 -8.07
N ALA A 70 -20.39 -1.19 -7.96
CA ALA A 70 -20.30 -0.28 -9.09
C ALA A 70 -18.88 -0.31 -9.69
N GLY A 71 -17.84 -0.19 -8.85
CA GLY A 71 -16.43 -0.29 -9.24
C GLY A 71 -16.06 -1.62 -9.89
N GLU A 72 -16.56 -2.76 -9.35
CA GLU A 72 -16.33 -4.08 -9.95
C GLU A 72 -17.00 -4.20 -11.32
N SER A 73 -18.24 -3.70 -11.47
CA SER A 73 -18.95 -3.69 -12.76
C SER A 73 -18.26 -2.78 -13.78
N GLN A 74 -17.82 -1.58 -13.37
CA GLN A 74 -17.07 -0.64 -14.20
C GLN A 74 -15.70 -1.21 -14.58
N GLY A 75 -15.05 -1.97 -13.68
CA GLY A 75 -13.80 -2.69 -13.94
C GLY A 75 -13.96 -3.94 -14.83
N LYS A 76 -15.17 -4.48 -14.97
CA LYS A 76 -15.52 -5.49 -15.99
C LYS A 76 -15.73 -4.82 -17.35
N THR A 77 -16.56 -3.78 -17.41
CA THR A 77 -16.78 -3.00 -18.66
C THR A 77 -15.50 -2.34 -19.18
N LEU A 78 -14.59 -1.91 -18.30
CA LEU A 78 -13.27 -1.39 -18.68
C LEU A 78 -12.39 -2.46 -19.32
N ARG A 79 -12.39 -3.70 -18.81
CA ARG A 79 -11.68 -4.82 -19.43
C ARG A 79 -12.27 -5.18 -20.79
N GLU A 80 -13.58 -5.33 -20.88
CA GLU A 80 -14.25 -5.58 -22.17
C GLU A 80 -13.95 -4.50 -23.22
N THR A 81 -13.87 -3.22 -22.82
CA THR A 81 -13.56 -2.10 -23.73
C THR A 81 -12.06 -1.89 -23.96
N GLN A 82 -11.19 -2.59 -23.23
CA GLN A 82 -9.77 -2.74 -23.56
C GLN A 82 -9.57 -3.91 -24.53
N GLU A 83 -10.26 -5.03 -24.33
CA GLU A 83 -10.24 -6.21 -25.21
C GLU A 83 -10.78 -5.87 -26.60
N LYS A 84 -12.00 -5.31 -26.69
CA LYS A 84 -12.62 -4.86 -27.96
C LYS A 84 -11.75 -3.82 -28.70
N ARG A 85 -11.00 -2.99 -27.96
CA ARG A 85 -10.06 -2.02 -28.55
C ARG A 85 -8.84 -2.72 -29.14
N ARG A 86 -8.26 -3.69 -28.43
CA ARG A 86 -7.13 -4.49 -28.92
C ARG A 86 -7.52 -5.34 -30.14
N GLU A 87 -8.73 -5.88 -30.18
CA GLU A 87 -9.30 -6.54 -31.37
C GLU A 87 -9.40 -5.59 -32.56
N LEU A 88 -9.88 -4.35 -32.34
CA LEU A 88 -9.95 -3.32 -33.38
C LEU A 88 -8.56 -2.82 -33.82
N GLU A 89 -7.58 -2.71 -32.92
CA GLU A 89 -6.19 -2.35 -33.25
C GLU A 89 -5.51 -3.44 -34.09
N ILE A 90 -5.72 -4.72 -33.75
CA ILE A 90 -5.26 -5.86 -34.55
C ILE A 90 -5.95 -5.84 -35.93
N GLY A 91 -7.28 -5.68 -35.97
CA GLY A 91 -8.05 -5.57 -37.22
C GLY A 91 -7.61 -4.40 -38.10
N MET A 92 -7.28 -3.26 -37.50
CA MET A 92 -6.73 -2.09 -38.19
C MET A 92 -5.39 -2.43 -38.83
N SER A 93 -4.43 -2.97 -38.08
CA SER A 93 -3.13 -3.42 -38.60
C SER A 93 -3.28 -4.44 -39.74
N ASP A 94 -4.26 -5.34 -39.63
CA ASP A 94 -4.60 -6.32 -40.66
C ASP A 94 -5.13 -5.67 -41.94
N THR A 95 -5.94 -4.59 -41.83
CA THR A 95 -6.41 -3.82 -42.98
C THR A 95 -5.34 -2.91 -43.58
N GLU A 96 -4.45 -2.33 -42.77
CA GLU A 96 -3.29 -1.55 -43.24
C GLU A 96 -2.30 -2.43 -44.01
N HIS A 97 -2.09 -3.68 -43.56
CA HIS A 97 -1.30 -4.67 -44.28
C HIS A 97 -1.93 -5.04 -45.63
N LYS A 98 -3.25 -5.34 -45.65
CA LYS A 98 -4.00 -5.62 -46.90
C LYS A 98 -3.99 -4.44 -47.87
N LEU A 99 -4.13 -3.21 -47.36
CA LEU A 99 -4.02 -1.98 -48.15
C LEU A 99 -2.60 -1.80 -48.72
N SER A 100 -1.56 -2.09 -47.94
CA SER A 100 -0.17 -2.01 -48.38
C SER A 100 0.14 -2.99 -49.53
N ILE A 101 -0.40 -4.21 -49.47
CA ILE A 101 -0.33 -5.19 -50.58
C ILE A 101 -1.08 -4.65 -51.81
N ALA A 102 -2.31 -4.15 -51.64
CA ALA A 102 -3.11 -3.63 -52.74
C ALA A 102 -2.44 -2.41 -53.45
N LEU A 103 -1.80 -1.52 -52.68
CA LEU A 103 -1.04 -0.39 -53.22
C LEU A 103 0.22 -0.85 -53.97
N LEU A 104 0.94 -1.85 -53.44
CA LEU A 104 2.10 -2.44 -54.11
C LEU A 104 1.71 -3.06 -55.46
N ASP A 105 0.60 -3.82 -55.49
CA ASP A 105 0.10 -4.42 -56.73
C ASP A 105 -0.46 -3.38 -57.71
N LEU A 106 -1.09 -2.31 -57.23
CA LEU A 106 -1.50 -1.18 -58.07
C LEU A 106 -0.30 -0.55 -58.78
N GLU A 107 0.81 -0.29 -58.08
CA GLU A 107 2.03 0.26 -58.69
C GLU A 107 2.72 -0.74 -59.64
N LYS A 108 2.68 -2.06 -59.36
CA LYS A 108 3.10 -3.08 -60.34
C LYS A 108 2.29 -2.99 -61.63
N TRP A 109 0.95 -2.99 -61.53
CA TRP A 109 0.06 -2.90 -62.68
C TRP A 109 0.22 -1.58 -63.44
N ARG A 110 0.39 -0.46 -62.73
CA ARG A 110 0.68 0.86 -63.31
C ARG A 110 2.00 0.85 -64.09
N GLY A 111 3.05 0.21 -63.56
CA GLY A 111 4.33 0.02 -64.25
C GLY A 111 4.23 -0.86 -65.50
N ILE A 112 3.38 -1.90 -65.48
CA ILE A 112 3.08 -2.74 -66.66
C ILE A 112 2.32 -1.93 -67.72
N VAL A 113 1.29 -1.19 -67.31
CA VAL A 113 0.50 -0.33 -68.21
C VAL A 113 1.37 0.74 -68.86
N GLU A 114 2.29 1.38 -68.13
CA GLU A 114 3.14 2.43 -68.70
C GLU A 114 4.19 1.86 -69.67
N LYS A 115 4.74 0.67 -69.41
CA LYS A 115 5.58 -0.06 -70.38
C LYS A 115 4.80 -0.40 -71.66
N SER A 116 3.60 -0.97 -71.51
CA SER A 116 2.75 -1.36 -72.64
C SER A 116 2.31 -0.15 -73.49
N LYS A 117 2.02 1.01 -72.87
CA LYS A 117 1.83 2.27 -73.61
C LYS A 117 3.08 2.68 -74.39
N GLY A 118 4.26 2.52 -73.79
CA GLY A 118 5.54 2.78 -74.44
C GLY A 118 5.72 1.94 -75.70
N GLU A 119 5.55 0.62 -75.56
CA GLU A 119 5.58 -0.37 -76.64
C GLU A 119 4.57 -0.05 -77.74
N VAL A 120 3.30 0.20 -77.40
CA VAL A 120 2.25 0.61 -78.35
C VAL A 120 2.60 1.92 -79.05
N SER A 121 3.21 2.89 -78.35
CA SER A 121 3.65 4.16 -78.97
C SER A 121 4.82 3.98 -79.94
N GLN A 122 5.65 2.95 -79.73
CA GLN A 122 6.75 2.62 -80.63
C GLN A 122 6.26 1.83 -81.84
N ILE A 123 5.48 0.76 -81.63
CA ILE A 123 4.82 -0.01 -82.71
C ILE A 123 3.99 0.92 -83.59
N LYS A 124 3.31 1.91 -83.01
CA LYS A 124 2.57 2.91 -83.80
C LYS A 124 3.49 3.79 -84.65
N LYS A 125 4.63 4.27 -84.14
CA LYS A 125 5.61 5.03 -84.96
C LYS A 125 6.20 4.19 -86.09
N GLU A 126 6.47 2.92 -85.81
CA GLU A 126 6.97 1.97 -86.81
C GLU A 126 5.91 1.72 -87.90
N HIS A 127 4.65 1.50 -87.51
CA HIS A 127 3.51 1.40 -88.44
C HIS A 127 3.29 2.69 -89.26
N ASP A 128 3.25 3.85 -88.59
CA ASP A 128 3.11 5.16 -89.25
C ASP A 128 4.29 5.40 -90.23
N SER A 129 5.49 4.91 -89.94
CA SER A 129 6.64 5.00 -90.86
C SER A 129 6.52 4.09 -92.08
N LEU A 130 6.05 2.85 -91.89
CA LEU A 130 5.83 1.88 -92.98
C LEU A 130 4.66 2.30 -93.89
N ASP A 131 3.60 2.88 -93.34
CA ASP A 131 2.50 3.45 -94.13
C ASP A 131 2.96 4.64 -94.98
N ASN A 132 3.88 5.47 -94.45
CA ASN A 132 4.51 6.54 -95.24
C ASN A 132 5.48 6.01 -96.32
N GLU A 133 6.06 4.82 -96.18
CA GLU A 133 6.84 4.18 -97.25
C GLU A 133 5.94 3.52 -98.29
N ALA A 134 4.87 2.83 -97.87
CA ALA A 134 3.86 2.27 -98.76
C ALA A 134 3.23 3.36 -99.66
N ARG A 135 2.91 4.53 -99.10
CA ARG A 135 2.41 5.70 -99.87
C ARG A 135 3.38 6.18 -100.94
N LYS A 136 4.69 6.22 -100.65
CA LYS A 136 5.72 6.59 -101.65
C LYS A 136 5.73 5.58 -102.79
N TYR A 137 5.73 4.29 -102.48
CA TYR A 137 5.68 3.24 -103.50
C TYR A 137 4.39 3.30 -104.32
N ASP A 138 3.23 3.59 -103.72
CA ASP A 138 1.98 3.83 -104.45
C ASP A 138 2.04 5.05 -105.38
N ASP A 139 2.68 6.14 -104.96
CA ASP A 139 2.89 7.34 -105.80
C ASP A 139 3.92 7.10 -106.92
N GLU A 140 5.02 6.40 -106.65
CA GLU A 140 5.96 5.92 -107.67
C GLU A 140 5.25 5.00 -108.68
N ILE A 141 4.38 4.10 -108.22
CA ILE A 141 3.57 3.22 -109.07
C ILE A 141 2.58 4.02 -109.93
N LYS A 142 2.00 5.13 -109.43
CA LYS A 142 1.15 6.04 -110.24
C LYS A 142 1.99 6.71 -111.33
N ILE A 143 3.14 7.29 -110.98
CA ILE A 143 4.06 7.94 -111.93
C ILE A 143 4.53 6.94 -113.00
N ILE A 144 4.89 5.72 -112.61
CA ILE A 144 5.28 4.64 -113.54
C ILE A 144 4.11 4.25 -114.46
N LYS A 145 2.87 4.15 -113.94
CA LYS A 145 1.67 3.90 -114.77
C LYS A 145 1.42 5.02 -115.79
N GLU A 146 1.62 6.28 -115.41
CA GLU A 146 1.50 7.42 -116.33
C GLU A 146 2.63 7.45 -117.39
N ILE A 147 3.86 7.12 -117.01
CA ILE A 147 5.00 6.97 -117.93
C ILE A 147 4.75 5.79 -118.89
N ILE A 148 4.20 4.68 -118.43
CA ILE A 148 3.81 3.55 -119.30
C ILE A 148 2.69 3.98 -120.25
N ALA A 149 1.63 4.63 -119.76
CA ALA A 149 0.52 5.09 -120.59
C ALA A 149 0.95 6.11 -121.66
N THR A 150 1.87 7.03 -121.34
CA THR A 150 2.43 7.99 -122.30
C THR A 150 3.41 7.33 -123.28
N LYS A 151 4.25 6.38 -122.84
CA LYS A 151 5.10 5.58 -123.73
C LYS A 151 4.29 4.70 -124.68
N LEU A 152 3.20 4.07 -124.23
CA LEU A 152 2.29 3.29 -125.09
C LEU A 152 1.66 4.17 -126.17
N ARG A 153 1.05 5.31 -125.81
CA ARG A 153 0.52 6.29 -126.79
C ARG A 153 1.58 6.75 -127.78
N LYS A 154 2.82 6.96 -127.33
CA LYS A 154 3.92 7.36 -128.21
C LYS A 154 4.37 6.22 -129.12
N LEU A 155 4.38 4.98 -128.64
CA LEU A 155 4.66 3.78 -129.43
C LEU A 155 3.57 3.54 -130.48
N ASP A 156 2.29 3.73 -130.15
CA ASP A 156 1.18 3.70 -131.13
C ASP A 156 1.36 4.78 -132.21
N SER A 157 1.76 5.98 -131.83
CA SER A 157 2.04 7.07 -132.80
C SER A 157 3.27 6.79 -133.67
N LEU A 158 4.32 6.21 -133.09
CA LEU A 158 5.56 5.87 -133.80
C LEU A 158 5.38 4.65 -134.70
N ASN A 159 4.56 3.67 -134.34
CA ASN A 159 4.20 2.55 -135.21
C ASN A 159 3.44 3.04 -136.44
N ARG A 160 2.45 3.92 -136.27
CA ARG A 160 1.75 4.56 -137.41
C ARG A 160 2.68 5.40 -138.29
N GLN A 161 3.66 6.07 -137.69
CA GLN A 161 4.69 6.79 -138.45
C GLN A 161 5.70 5.84 -139.13
N LEU A 162 6.02 4.69 -138.54
CA LEU A 162 6.83 3.64 -139.17
C LEU A 162 6.11 3.02 -140.37
N GLU A 163 4.82 2.72 -140.27
CA GLU A 163 3.99 2.25 -141.40
C GLU A 163 3.97 3.27 -142.55
N GLN A 164 3.93 4.57 -142.23
CA GLN A 164 3.98 5.67 -143.21
C GLN A 164 5.38 5.95 -143.78
N LEU A 165 6.45 5.76 -143.00
CA LEU A 165 7.82 6.03 -143.44
C LEU A 165 8.44 4.84 -144.17
N ILE A 166 8.13 3.59 -143.78
CA ILE A 166 8.50 2.38 -144.55
C ILE A 166 7.87 2.40 -145.95
N THR A 167 6.71 3.05 -146.12
CA THR A 167 6.04 3.18 -147.43
C THR A 167 6.45 4.41 -148.25
N GLN A 168 7.30 5.32 -147.72
CA GLN A 168 7.69 6.56 -148.41
C GLN A 168 9.21 6.80 -148.49
N ALA A 169 10.00 6.31 -147.53
CA ALA A 169 11.45 6.51 -147.48
C ALA A 169 12.22 5.41 -148.24
N GLY A 170 11.98 5.30 -149.56
CA GLY A 170 12.84 4.51 -150.45
C GLY A 170 14.25 5.09 -150.45
N GLY A 171 15.13 4.51 -149.64
CA GLY A 171 16.24 5.26 -149.05
C GLY A 171 17.37 5.68 -149.99
N HIS A 172 17.95 6.84 -149.70
CA HIS A 172 19.40 7.03 -149.63
C HIS A 172 19.77 8.22 -148.73
N GLU A 173 21.05 8.34 -148.41
CA GLU A 173 21.64 9.18 -147.36
C GLU A 173 22.19 10.52 -147.89
N LEU A 174 22.60 11.44 -147.01
CA LEU A 174 23.21 12.70 -147.42
C LEU A 174 24.45 13.12 -146.58
N ASN A 175 25.57 13.19 -147.29
CA ASN A 175 26.79 14.03 -147.13
C ASN A 175 27.48 14.22 -145.74
N PRO A 176 28.71 13.70 -145.52
CA PRO A 176 29.39 13.74 -144.20
C PRO A 176 29.99 15.07 -143.68
N ASP A 177 30.16 16.11 -144.50
CA ASP A 177 30.94 17.29 -144.06
C ASP A 177 30.12 18.36 -143.30
N GLU A 178 28.79 18.36 -143.41
CA GLU A 178 27.92 19.15 -142.52
C GLU A 178 27.87 18.54 -141.12
N LEU A 179 28.05 17.22 -141.00
CA LEU A 179 28.11 16.48 -139.74
C LEU A 179 29.19 17.05 -138.81
N LYS A 180 30.42 17.22 -139.32
CA LYS A 180 31.58 17.67 -138.54
C LYS A 180 31.44 19.08 -137.96
N LEU A 181 30.65 19.95 -138.61
CA LEU A 181 30.38 21.29 -138.09
C LEU A 181 29.32 21.24 -136.96
N LEU A 182 28.33 20.36 -137.11
CA LEU A 182 27.35 20.07 -136.06
C LEU A 182 28.03 19.39 -134.86
N ASP A 183 28.95 18.44 -135.08
CA ASP A 183 29.71 17.74 -134.03
C ASP A 183 30.46 18.74 -133.13
N VAL A 184 31.21 19.69 -133.71
CA VAL A 184 31.96 20.69 -132.92
C VAL A 184 31.03 21.68 -132.19
N GLN A 185 29.86 22.00 -132.75
CA GLN A 185 28.84 22.79 -132.03
C GLN A 185 28.17 21.97 -130.91
N HIS A 186 28.00 20.67 -131.11
CA HIS A 186 27.48 19.73 -130.13
C HIS A 186 28.47 19.56 -128.96
N ASP A 187 29.77 19.40 -129.23
CA ASP A 187 30.85 19.35 -128.21
C ASP A 187 30.84 20.60 -127.31
N ILE A 188 30.66 21.80 -127.88
CA ILE A 188 30.59 23.05 -127.11
C ILE A 188 29.34 23.09 -126.22
N LEU A 189 28.19 22.66 -126.73
CA LEU A 189 26.94 22.56 -125.96
C LEU A 189 27.01 21.48 -124.88
N GLU A 190 27.66 20.34 -125.15
CA GLU A 190 27.94 19.31 -124.16
C GLU A 190 28.87 19.82 -123.06
N LEU A 191 29.92 20.59 -123.39
CA LEU A 191 30.84 21.15 -122.40
C LEU A 191 30.16 22.19 -121.51
N ASP A 192 29.33 23.08 -122.07
CA ASP A 192 28.52 24.03 -121.29
C ASP A 192 27.48 23.31 -120.41
N ALA A 193 26.85 22.24 -120.90
CA ALA A 193 25.99 21.38 -120.09
C ALA A 193 26.74 20.70 -118.93
N LYS A 194 27.92 20.12 -119.20
CA LYS A 194 28.79 19.49 -118.18
C LYS A 194 29.28 20.51 -117.14
N ILE A 195 29.55 21.75 -117.53
CA ILE A 195 29.90 22.85 -116.62
C ILE A 195 28.71 23.22 -115.72
N LYS A 196 27.49 23.32 -116.28
CA LYS A 196 26.26 23.60 -115.51
C LYS A 196 25.93 22.46 -114.54
N GLU A 197 26.08 21.21 -114.97
CA GLU A 197 25.92 20.04 -114.10
C GLU A 197 26.95 20.05 -112.95
N ALA A 198 28.22 20.37 -113.24
CA ALA A 198 29.25 20.51 -112.21
C ALA A 198 28.95 21.66 -111.22
N GLN A 199 28.41 22.79 -111.69
CA GLN A 199 27.99 23.90 -110.84
C GLN A 199 26.79 23.52 -109.95
N GLU A 200 25.78 22.85 -110.51
CA GLU A 200 24.67 22.30 -109.71
C GLU A 200 25.18 21.31 -108.65
N ASN A 201 26.06 20.40 -109.03
CA ASN A 201 26.59 19.38 -108.12
C ASN A 201 27.50 19.99 -107.04
N TRP A 202 28.22 21.07 -107.35
CA TRP A 202 28.93 21.89 -106.36
C TRP A 202 27.97 22.59 -105.39
N LEU A 203 26.87 23.20 -105.86
CA LEU A 203 25.84 23.81 -105.01
C LEU A 203 25.13 22.78 -104.12
N LYS A 204 24.80 21.59 -104.66
CA LYS A 204 24.24 20.46 -103.89
C LYS A 204 25.21 20.03 -102.78
N LEU A 205 26.51 19.95 -103.09
CA LEU A 205 27.54 19.61 -102.11
C LEU A 205 27.73 20.71 -101.05
N GLN A 206 27.74 21.99 -101.46
CA GLN A 206 27.83 23.13 -100.54
C GLN A 206 26.66 23.15 -99.56
N ASN A 207 25.43 23.01 -100.04
CA ASN A 207 24.22 22.95 -99.21
C ASN A 207 24.25 21.73 -98.27
N SER A 208 24.74 20.58 -98.74
CA SER A 208 24.96 19.39 -97.90
C SER A 208 25.93 19.70 -96.76
N VAL A 209 27.10 20.28 -97.05
CA VAL A 209 28.13 20.66 -96.06
C VAL A 209 27.59 21.68 -95.04
N VAL A 210 26.82 22.68 -95.47
CA VAL A 210 26.15 23.63 -94.55
C VAL A 210 25.18 22.88 -93.62
N SER A 211 24.29 22.04 -94.16
CA SER A 211 23.33 21.29 -93.34
C SER A 211 23.99 20.30 -92.37
N LEU A 212 25.15 19.74 -92.73
CA LEU A 212 25.95 18.88 -91.86
C LEU A 212 26.66 19.68 -90.77
N SER A 213 27.11 20.90 -91.07
CA SER A 213 27.67 21.82 -90.08
C SER A 213 26.61 22.24 -89.04
N GLU A 214 25.40 22.59 -89.48
CA GLU A 214 24.27 22.90 -88.60
C GLU A 214 23.88 21.72 -87.70
N LYS A 215 23.75 20.52 -88.27
CA LYS A 215 23.51 19.27 -87.52
C LYS A 215 24.62 19.01 -86.49
N ARG A 216 25.89 19.24 -86.84
CA ARG A 216 27.03 19.11 -85.91
C ARG A 216 26.93 20.12 -84.75
N VAL A 217 26.50 21.35 -84.99
CA VAL A 217 26.28 22.36 -83.94
C VAL A 217 25.11 21.97 -83.02
N GLN A 218 24.01 21.46 -83.58
CA GLN A 218 22.88 20.93 -82.80
C GLN A 218 23.31 19.76 -81.92
N GLN A 219 23.99 18.75 -82.49
CA GLN A 219 24.53 17.61 -81.74
C GLN A 219 25.49 18.01 -80.61
N LEU A 220 26.36 19.01 -80.83
CA LEU A 220 27.24 19.54 -79.78
C LEU A 220 26.44 20.22 -78.65
N ASN A 221 25.36 20.92 -78.96
CA ASN A 221 24.46 21.49 -77.95
C ASN A 221 23.73 20.39 -77.15
N ASP A 222 23.23 19.35 -77.81
CA ASP A 222 22.57 18.22 -77.16
C ASP A 222 23.53 17.41 -76.27
N ILE A 223 24.77 17.20 -76.70
CA ILE A 223 25.84 16.60 -75.88
C ILE A 223 26.11 17.46 -74.64
N ASN A 224 26.22 18.78 -74.80
CA ASN A 224 26.46 19.71 -73.69
C ASN A 224 25.26 19.77 -72.71
N TYR A 225 24.03 19.70 -73.22
CA TYR A 225 22.82 19.62 -72.40
C TYR A 225 22.72 18.29 -71.64
N SER A 226 23.07 17.18 -72.31
CA SER A 226 23.09 15.84 -71.71
C SER A 226 24.17 15.73 -70.62
N ARG A 227 25.36 16.31 -70.82
CA ARG A 227 26.40 16.43 -69.78
C ARG A 227 25.92 17.22 -68.56
N LYS A 228 25.21 18.34 -68.76
CA LYS A 228 24.61 19.12 -67.65
C LYS A 228 23.55 18.33 -66.89
N LYS A 229 22.75 17.52 -67.59
CA LYS A 229 21.79 16.59 -66.97
C LYS A 229 22.48 15.49 -66.16
N LEU A 230 23.53 14.87 -66.71
CA LEU A 230 24.31 13.84 -66.05
C LEU A 230 24.90 14.36 -64.73
N LEU A 231 25.58 15.49 -64.76
CA LEU A 231 26.17 16.13 -63.57
C LEU A 231 25.12 16.45 -62.49
N LEU A 232 23.91 16.87 -62.88
CA LEU A 232 22.80 17.11 -61.95
C LEU A 232 22.24 15.81 -61.35
N VAL A 233 22.31 14.69 -62.07
CA VAL A 233 21.91 13.37 -61.56
C VAL A 233 22.99 12.81 -60.63
N GLU A 234 24.27 12.92 -60.98
CA GLU A 234 25.41 12.54 -60.13
C GLU A 234 25.39 13.30 -58.80
N GLN A 235 25.20 14.63 -58.83
CA GLN A 235 25.04 15.45 -57.62
C GLN A 235 23.80 15.11 -56.79
N LYS A 236 22.76 14.51 -57.39
CA LYS A 236 21.58 14.00 -56.67
C LYS A 236 21.83 12.61 -56.08
N ALA A 237 22.52 11.73 -56.79
CA ALA A 237 22.91 10.41 -56.31
C ALA A 237 23.75 10.55 -55.03
N ILE A 238 24.83 11.34 -55.06
CA ILE A 238 25.70 11.58 -53.90
C ILE A 238 24.91 12.11 -52.69
N LYS A 239 23.93 13.00 -52.90
CA LYS A 239 23.06 13.54 -51.83
C LYS A 239 22.07 12.52 -51.26
N ILE A 240 21.65 11.54 -52.05
CA ILE A 240 20.79 10.44 -51.62
C ILE A 240 21.63 9.38 -50.89
N GLU A 241 22.82 9.08 -51.39
CA GLU A 241 23.79 8.17 -50.77
C GLU A 241 24.23 8.66 -49.39
N THR A 242 24.63 9.93 -49.25
CA THR A 242 24.98 10.50 -47.93
C THR A 242 23.79 10.48 -46.97
N ARG A 243 22.57 10.82 -47.42
CA ARG A 243 21.39 10.79 -46.53
C ARG A 243 20.96 9.36 -46.18
N LEU A 244 21.19 8.38 -47.06
CA LEU A 244 21.00 6.96 -46.76
C LEU A 244 22.01 6.49 -45.71
N GLU A 245 23.27 6.91 -45.81
CA GLU A 245 24.33 6.53 -44.87
C GLU A 245 24.14 7.16 -43.48
N GLU A 246 23.65 8.40 -43.41
CA GLU A 246 23.14 9.03 -42.18
C GLU A 246 22.04 8.19 -41.52
N VAL A 247 20.98 7.85 -42.26
CA VAL A 247 19.85 7.02 -41.75
C VAL A 247 20.31 5.62 -41.36
N LEU A 248 21.31 5.05 -42.04
CA LEU A 248 21.93 3.78 -41.65
C LEU A 248 22.78 3.91 -40.38
N SER A 249 23.35 5.09 -40.06
CA SER A 249 23.96 5.34 -38.74
C SER A 249 22.90 5.48 -37.65
N GLU A 250 21.88 6.32 -37.87
CA GLU A 250 20.73 6.51 -36.97
C GLU A 250 20.11 5.15 -36.59
N ASN A 251 19.87 4.27 -37.57
CA ASN A 251 19.33 2.92 -37.35
C ASN A 251 20.29 2.01 -36.56
N ARG A 252 21.61 2.04 -36.84
CA ARG A 252 22.62 1.29 -36.06
C ARG A 252 22.68 1.75 -34.60
N GLU A 253 22.44 3.03 -34.33
CA GLU A 253 22.38 3.58 -32.97
C GLU A 253 21.07 3.20 -32.27
N ILE A 254 19.93 3.24 -32.97
CA ILE A 254 18.64 2.75 -32.46
C ILE A 254 18.74 1.26 -32.07
N VAL A 255 19.29 0.40 -32.94
CA VAL A 255 19.45 -1.05 -32.66
C VAL A 255 20.35 -1.28 -31.44
N ARG A 256 21.45 -0.53 -31.27
CA ARG A 256 22.29 -0.58 -30.06
C ARG A 256 21.48 -0.16 -28.82
N SER A 257 20.73 0.93 -28.89
CA SER A 257 19.93 1.43 -27.77
C SER A 257 18.87 0.40 -27.34
N LEU A 258 18.17 -0.21 -28.30
CA LEU A 258 17.20 -1.28 -28.05
C LEU A 258 17.86 -2.50 -27.41
N SER A 259 19.04 -2.91 -27.87
CA SER A 259 19.81 -3.99 -27.25
C SER A 259 20.15 -3.67 -25.78
N THR A 260 20.64 -2.46 -25.48
CA THR A 260 20.94 -2.07 -24.09
C THR A 260 19.68 -1.96 -23.21
N LEU A 261 18.55 -1.54 -23.77
CA LEU A 261 17.26 -1.52 -23.06
C LEU A 261 16.74 -2.93 -22.80
N ASN A 262 16.89 -3.87 -23.73
CA ASN A 262 16.50 -5.26 -23.53
C ASN A 262 17.35 -5.91 -22.42
N SER A 263 18.67 -5.79 -22.46
CA SER A 263 19.53 -6.34 -21.40
C SER A 263 19.25 -5.74 -20.02
N ARG A 264 18.82 -4.47 -19.94
CA ARG A 264 18.33 -3.85 -18.70
C ARG A 264 16.97 -4.43 -18.28
N LEU A 265 16.04 -4.64 -19.20
CA LEU A 265 14.75 -5.29 -18.93
C LEU A 265 14.93 -6.73 -18.45
N ASP A 266 15.82 -7.50 -19.06
CA ASP A 266 16.17 -8.87 -18.66
C ASP A 266 16.75 -8.88 -17.23
N THR A 267 17.63 -7.93 -16.92
CA THR A 267 18.23 -7.77 -15.57
C THR A 267 17.16 -7.44 -14.52
N VAL A 268 16.33 -6.42 -14.77
CA VAL A 268 15.26 -6.00 -13.86
C VAL A 268 14.19 -7.09 -13.70
N SER A 269 13.90 -7.86 -14.74
CA SER A 269 12.97 -9.01 -14.66
C SER A 269 13.52 -10.13 -13.78
N LEU A 270 14.83 -10.38 -13.86
CA LEU A 270 15.53 -11.36 -13.03
C LEU A 270 15.65 -10.90 -11.56
N GLU A 271 15.79 -9.59 -11.33
CA GLU A 271 15.73 -8.98 -9.99
C GLU A 271 14.31 -9.05 -9.40
N LEU A 272 13.27 -8.70 -10.17
CA LEU A 272 11.86 -8.88 -9.77
C LEU A 272 11.51 -10.33 -9.44
N PHE A 273 12.05 -11.30 -10.18
CA PHE A 273 11.86 -12.71 -9.85
C PHE A 273 12.55 -13.11 -8.54
N LYS A 274 13.74 -12.55 -8.23
CA LYS A 274 14.42 -12.75 -6.96
C LYS A 274 13.64 -12.12 -5.80
N THR A 275 13.22 -10.86 -5.90
CA THR A 275 12.51 -10.15 -4.82
C THR A 275 11.13 -10.73 -4.58
N LYS A 276 10.41 -11.17 -5.64
CA LYS A 276 9.20 -11.96 -5.47
C LYS A 276 9.47 -13.25 -4.68
N LYS A 277 10.54 -13.98 -5.00
CA LYS A 277 10.89 -15.24 -4.32
C LYS A 277 11.42 -15.06 -2.89
N THR A 278 11.94 -13.89 -2.50
CA THR A 278 12.21 -13.58 -1.09
C THR A 278 10.92 -13.21 -0.37
N HIS A 279 10.08 -12.37 -0.99
CA HIS A 279 8.78 -11.99 -0.43
C HIS A 279 7.85 -13.19 -0.18
N GLU A 280 7.74 -14.13 -1.12
CA GLU A 280 6.98 -15.39 -0.95
C GLU A 280 7.47 -16.25 0.23
N LYS A 281 8.75 -16.11 0.63
CA LYS A 281 9.28 -16.77 1.83
C LYS A 281 9.00 -15.98 3.11
N GLU A 282 9.22 -14.67 3.06
CA GLU A 282 8.96 -13.75 4.19
C GLU A 282 7.47 -13.77 4.57
N GLU A 283 6.57 -13.86 3.59
CA GLU A 283 5.13 -14.06 3.77
C GLU A 283 4.82 -15.40 4.45
N MET A 284 5.41 -16.51 3.98
CA MET A 284 5.25 -17.84 4.58
C MET A 284 5.84 -17.93 6.01
N GLU A 285 7.00 -17.32 6.25
CA GLU A 285 7.64 -17.24 7.57
C GLU A 285 6.80 -16.37 8.53
N CYS A 286 6.20 -15.28 8.04
CA CYS A 286 5.26 -14.46 8.78
C CYS A 286 3.96 -15.22 9.13
N GLU A 287 3.40 -15.99 8.18
CA GLU A 287 2.20 -16.79 8.43
C GLU A 287 2.47 -17.86 9.51
N ILE A 288 3.58 -18.60 9.40
CA ILE A 288 4.01 -19.60 10.38
C ILE A 288 4.24 -18.95 11.76
N SER A 289 4.88 -17.77 11.81
CA SER A 289 5.08 -17.04 13.06
C SER A 289 3.74 -16.61 13.68
N HIS A 290 2.81 -16.10 12.87
CA HIS A 290 1.49 -15.70 13.34
C HIS A 290 0.68 -16.89 13.86
N GLN A 291 0.70 -18.03 13.17
CA GLN A 291 0.09 -19.29 13.63
C GLN A 291 0.67 -19.70 15.00
N GLN A 292 2.00 -19.75 15.15
CA GLN A 292 2.65 -20.08 16.43
C GLN A 292 2.31 -19.11 17.57
N THR A 293 2.24 -17.80 17.31
CA THR A 293 1.82 -16.83 18.34
C THR A 293 0.36 -17.01 18.74
N THR A 294 -0.51 -17.40 17.80
CA THR A 294 -1.94 -17.66 18.04
C THR A 294 -2.14 -18.98 18.81
N GLU A 295 -1.33 -20.00 18.56
CA GLU A 295 -1.33 -21.25 19.34
C GLU A 295 -0.89 -21.00 20.79
N ARG A 296 0.23 -20.29 21.00
CA ARG A 296 0.69 -19.91 22.35
C ARG A 296 -0.32 -19.05 23.10
N LEU A 297 -1.06 -18.18 22.40
CA LEU A 297 -2.13 -17.40 23.00
C LEU A 297 -3.25 -18.31 23.51
N ARG A 298 -3.70 -19.28 22.71
CA ARG A 298 -4.72 -20.27 23.14
C ARG A 298 -4.24 -21.16 24.29
N GLU A 299 -2.97 -21.54 24.31
CA GLU A 299 -2.37 -22.28 25.44
C GLU A 299 -2.39 -21.44 26.73
N ALA A 300 -2.07 -20.15 26.63
CA ALA A 300 -2.15 -19.23 27.77
C ALA A 300 -3.59 -18.97 28.23
N GLU A 301 -4.54 -18.76 27.30
CA GLU A 301 -5.97 -18.61 27.58
C GLU A 301 -6.54 -19.86 28.29
N LEU A 302 -6.19 -21.06 27.81
CA LEU A 302 -6.56 -22.32 28.45
C LEU A 302 -5.94 -22.44 29.87
N SER A 303 -4.68 -22.02 30.04
CA SER A 303 -4.05 -22.01 31.36
C SER A 303 -4.70 -21.03 32.33
N VAL A 304 -5.21 -19.89 31.85
CA VAL A 304 -5.98 -18.93 32.68
C VAL A 304 -7.32 -19.55 33.08
N LEU A 305 -8.06 -20.15 32.15
CA LEU A 305 -9.34 -20.82 32.47
C LEU A 305 -9.19 -21.95 33.49
N ASN A 306 -8.10 -22.73 33.42
CA ASN A 306 -7.79 -23.74 34.43
C ASN A 306 -7.53 -23.12 35.81
N LEU A 307 -6.76 -22.04 35.88
CA LEU A 307 -6.49 -21.32 37.14
C LEU A 307 -7.74 -20.63 37.70
N GLU A 308 -8.64 -20.13 36.85
CA GLU A 308 -9.95 -19.62 37.28
C GLU A 308 -10.83 -20.73 37.87
N GLN A 309 -10.77 -21.95 37.31
CA GLN A 309 -11.44 -23.11 37.89
C GLN A 309 -10.81 -23.51 39.24
N ASP A 310 -9.48 -23.61 39.32
CA ASP A 310 -8.78 -23.93 40.58
C ASP A 310 -9.11 -22.93 41.69
N LEU A 311 -9.19 -21.63 41.37
CA LEU A 311 -9.62 -20.57 42.29
C LEU A 311 -11.10 -20.71 42.70
N ALA A 312 -11.98 -21.13 41.79
CA ALA A 312 -13.39 -21.37 42.09
C ALA A 312 -13.60 -22.62 42.95
N ASP A 313 -12.79 -23.66 42.79
CA ASP A 313 -12.81 -24.88 43.62
C ASP A 313 -12.19 -24.62 45.00
N LEU A 314 -11.05 -23.93 45.10
CA LEU A 314 -10.51 -23.42 46.37
C LEU A 314 -11.50 -22.49 47.11
N GLY A 315 -12.28 -21.70 46.37
CA GLY A 315 -13.35 -20.87 46.93
C GLY A 315 -14.42 -21.69 47.64
N LYS A 316 -14.79 -22.85 47.09
CA LYS A 316 -15.74 -23.80 47.71
C LYS A 316 -15.13 -24.45 48.95
N GLU A 317 -13.89 -24.95 48.87
CA GLU A 317 -13.19 -25.55 50.02
C GLU A 317 -13.09 -24.56 51.19
N ILE A 318 -12.83 -23.28 50.91
CA ILE A 318 -12.80 -22.21 51.91
C ILE A 318 -14.19 -21.99 52.55
N ASP A 319 -15.28 -22.02 51.78
CA ASP A 319 -16.64 -21.86 52.31
C ASP A 319 -17.14 -23.10 53.07
N GLU A 320 -16.78 -24.31 52.63
CA GLU A 320 -17.00 -25.55 53.38
C GLU A 320 -16.25 -25.55 54.72
N CYS A 321 -14.98 -25.12 54.71
CA CYS A 321 -14.18 -24.99 55.94
C CYS A 321 -14.76 -23.92 56.89
N LYS A 322 -15.23 -22.78 56.38
CA LYS A 322 -15.98 -21.78 57.20
C LYS A 322 -17.21 -22.42 57.84
N GLN A 323 -17.97 -23.22 57.10
CA GLN A 323 -19.17 -23.88 57.62
C GLN A 323 -18.83 -24.92 58.70
N GLU A 324 -17.78 -25.73 58.52
CA GLU A 324 -17.31 -26.65 59.58
C GLU A 324 -16.88 -25.86 60.83
N VAL A 325 -16.10 -24.77 60.68
CA VAL A 325 -15.68 -23.93 61.81
C VAL A 325 -16.87 -23.33 62.56
N LEU A 326 -17.92 -22.90 61.86
CA LEU A 326 -19.16 -22.41 62.47
C LEU A 326 -19.89 -23.52 63.24
N ASP A 327 -19.96 -24.74 62.70
CA ASP A 327 -20.58 -25.88 63.38
C ASP A 327 -19.77 -26.39 64.57
N LYS A 328 -18.43 -26.35 64.50
CA LYS A 328 -17.55 -26.62 65.64
C LYS A 328 -17.67 -25.54 66.72
N HIS A 329 -17.90 -24.28 66.35
CA HIS A 329 -18.17 -23.20 67.31
C HIS A 329 -19.54 -23.37 67.99
N ARG A 330 -20.58 -23.76 67.24
CA ARG A 330 -21.90 -24.15 67.79
C ARG A 330 -21.79 -25.34 68.74
N GLU A 331 -20.99 -26.35 68.38
CA GLU A 331 -20.72 -27.53 69.23
C GLU A 331 -20.03 -27.12 70.54
N ALA A 332 -18.98 -26.29 70.46
CA ALA A 332 -18.26 -25.77 71.62
C ALA A 332 -19.16 -24.96 72.56
N LEU A 333 -20.02 -24.09 72.04
CA LEU A 333 -21.00 -23.33 72.82
C LEU A 333 -22.03 -24.26 73.51
N SER A 334 -22.44 -25.35 72.85
CA SER A 334 -23.28 -26.39 73.44
C SER A 334 -22.58 -27.11 74.60
N TRP A 335 -21.28 -27.36 74.50
CA TRP A 335 -20.50 -27.94 75.60
C TRP A 335 -20.26 -26.95 76.74
N GLU A 336 -20.00 -25.67 76.46
CA GLU A 336 -19.82 -24.64 77.48
C GLU A 336 -21.11 -24.40 78.29
N THR A 337 -22.27 -24.37 77.63
CA THR A 337 -23.58 -24.23 78.30
C THR A 337 -23.91 -25.47 79.14
N LYS A 338 -23.71 -26.69 78.63
CA LYS A 338 -23.81 -27.94 79.43
C LYS A 338 -22.87 -27.93 80.65
N TYR A 339 -21.64 -27.43 80.48
CA TYR A 339 -20.67 -27.31 81.57
C TYR A 339 -21.14 -26.31 82.64
N LYS A 340 -21.60 -25.12 82.23
CA LYS A 340 -22.16 -24.09 83.14
C LYS A 340 -23.34 -24.65 83.96
N MET A 341 -24.31 -25.26 83.30
CA MET A 341 -25.45 -25.91 83.98
C MET A 341 -24.99 -27.01 84.95
N SER A 342 -24.00 -27.83 84.57
CA SER A 342 -23.46 -28.89 85.43
C SER A 342 -22.69 -28.33 86.64
N TYR A 343 -21.96 -27.23 86.44
CA TYR A 343 -21.23 -26.51 87.49
C TYR A 343 -22.19 -25.83 88.48
N GLU A 344 -23.25 -25.19 87.98
CA GLU A 344 -24.30 -24.56 88.79
C GLU A 344 -25.10 -25.60 89.57
N ALA A 345 -25.52 -26.69 88.93
CA ALA A 345 -26.20 -27.80 89.61
C ALA A 345 -25.31 -28.45 90.69
N LYS A 346 -24.00 -28.59 90.43
CA LYS A 346 -23.05 -29.04 91.45
C LYS A 346 -22.92 -28.02 92.58
N LYS A 347 -22.76 -26.73 92.27
CA LYS A 347 -22.64 -25.65 93.25
C LYS A 347 -23.87 -25.59 94.16
N PHE A 348 -25.07 -25.67 93.60
CA PHE A 348 -26.32 -25.75 94.35
C PHE A 348 -26.35 -26.96 95.30
N LYS A 349 -25.95 -28.14 94.83
CA LYS A 349 -25.85 -29.35 95.67
C LYS A 349 -24.78 -29.25 96.76
N ASP A 350 -23.63 -28.66 96.46
CA ASP A 350 -22.54 -28.45 97.42
C ASP A 350 -22.97 -27.40 98.49
N GLU A 351 -23.75 -26.38 98.11
CA GLU A 351 -24.38 -25.39 98.99
C GLU A 351 -25.51 -26.01 99.85
N GLU A 352 -26.38 -26.84 99.27
CA GLU A 352 -27.39 -27.63 99.98
C GLU A 352 -26.75 -28.61 100.99
N SER A 353 -25.62 -29.20 100.62
CA SER A 353 -24.84 -30.12 101.47
C SER A 353 -24.00 -29.42 102.54
N ALA A 354 -23.84 -28.09 102.48
CA ALA A 354 -23.01 -27.34 103.41
C ALA A 354 -23.60 -27.34 104.83
N GLN A 355 -22.74 -27.32 105.84
CA GLN A 355 -23.15 -27.39 107.25
C GLN A 355 -24.01 -26.18 107.71
N ASN A 356 -23.96 -25.08 106.96
CA ASN A 356 -24.74 -23.86 107.20
C ASN A 356 -26.03 -23.76 106.36
N SER A 357 -26.35 -24.76 105.53
CA SER A 357 -27.62 -24.79 104.78
C SER A 357 -28.80 -25.09 105.72
N GLU A 358 -30.04 -24.87 105.28
CA GLU A 358 -31.22 -25.24 106.08
C GLU A 358 -31.20 -26.74 106.45
N ILE A 359 -30.80 -27.61 105.51
CA ILE A 359 -30.64 -29.06 105.74
C ILE A 359 -29.45 -29.34 106.67
N GLY A 360 -28.36 -28.58 106.57
CA GLY A 360 -27.21 -28.65 107.49
C GLY A 360 -27.59 -28.27 108.92
N ILE A 361 -28.35 -27.19 109.09
CA ILE A 361 -28.89 -26.71 110.37
C ILE A 361 -29.90 -27.71 110.94
N MET A 362 -30.82 -28.24 110.12
CA MET A 362 -31.74 -29.30 110.54
C MET A 362 -31.00 -30.58 110.97
N LYS A 363 -29.96 -31.00 110.25
CA LYS A 363 -29.11 -32.14 110.66
C LYS A 363 -28.35 -31.85 111.97
N ALA A 364 -27.85 -30.64 112.15
CA ALA A 364 -27.16 -30.22 113.36
C ALA A 364 -28.11 -30.18 114.57
N GLU A 365 -29.33 -29.65 114.43
CA GLU A 365 -30.34 -29.62 115.50
C GLU A 365 -30.94 -31.02 115.75
N ILE A 366 -31.14 -31.86 114.72
CA ILE A 366 -31.45 -33.29 114.90
C ILE A 366 -30.35 -33.98 115.71
N HIS A 367 -29.08 -33.75 115.39
CA HIS A 367 -27.97 -34.31 116.16
C HIS A 367 -27.94 -33.76 117.60
N ARG A 368 -28.21 -32.47 117.78
CA ARG A 368 -28.35 -31.83 119.11
C ARG A 368 -29.51 -32.41 119.91
N MET A 369 -30.64 -32.72 119.26
CA MET A 369 -31.79 -33.41 119.86
C MET A 369 -31.48 -34.88 120.15
N GLN A 370 -30.71 -35.58 119.31
CA GLN A 370 -30.22 -36.94 119.58
C GLN A 370 -29.23 -36.98 120.74
N VAL A 371 -28.34 -35.98 120.84
CA VAL A 371 -27.44 -35.78 121.99
C VAL A 371 -28.25 -35.44 123.25
N ARG A 372 -29.25 -34.57 123.16
CA ARG A 372 -30.17 -34.27 124.27
C ARG A 372 -30.99 -35.49 124.68
N PHE A 373 -31.41 -36.33 123.73
CA PHE A 373 -32.12 -37.59 123.98
C PHE A 373 -31.21 -38.64 124.63
N THR A 374 -29.95 -38.78 124.18
CA THR A 374 -28.99 -39.66 124.86
C THR A 374 -28.51 -39.10 126.20
N GLN A 375 -28.50 -37.78 126.41
CA GLN A 375 -28.32 -37.16 127.72
C GLN A 375 -29.53 -37.44 128.63
N LEU A 376 -30.76 -37.32 128.13
CA LEU A 376 -31.98 -37.68 128.87
C LEU A 376 -32.02 -39.18 129.21
N LYS A 377 -31.65 -40.05 128.26
CA LYS A 377 -31.50 -41.49 128.50
C LYS A 377 -30.41 -41.79 129.54
N ARG A 378 -29.26 -41.10 129.47
CA ARG A 378 -28.22 -41.16 130.50
C ARG A 378 -28.65 -40.58 131.84
N MET A 379 -29.57 -39.61 131.88
CA MET A 379 -30.17 -39.11 133.13
C MET A 379 -31.20 -40.09 133.69
N GLN A 380 -31.92 -40.83 132.84
CA GLN A 380 -32.81 -41.91 133.25
C GLN A 380 -32.01 -43.12 133.77
N GLU A 381 -30.94 -43.50 133.09
CA GLU A 381 -29.97 -44.52 133.52
C GLU A 381 -29.23 -44.08 134.80
N LYS A 382 -28.92 -42.78 134.95
CA LYS A 382 -28.47 -42.21 136.22
C LYS A 382 -29.53 -42.28 137.30
N LEU A 383 -30.79 -41.97 137.05
CA LEU A 383 -31.83 -42.03 138.08
C LEU A 383 -32.01 -43.45 138.62
N VAL A 384 -31.84 -44.47 137.76
CA VAL A 384 -31.80 -45.88 138.16
C VAL A 384 -30.54 -46.20 138.96
N THR A 385 -29.35 -45.82 138.47
CA THR A 385 -28.08 -46.14 139.16
C THR A 385 -27.81 -45.28 140.40
N ASP A 386 -28.36 -44.08 140.52
CA ASP A 386 -28.29 -43.23 141.71
C ASP A 386 -29.26 -43.76 142.81
N LEU A 387 -30.32 -44.50 142.45
CA LEU A 387 -31.12 -45.30 143.39
C LEU A 387 -30.36 -46.54 143.88
N GLU A 388 -29.53 -47.16 143.04
CA GLU A 388 -28.70 -48.32 143.40
C GLU A 388 -27.44 -47.94 144.22
N ASN A 389 -26.86 -46.75 144.00
CA ASN A 389 -25.55 -46.37 144.56
C ASN A 389 -25.59 -45.60 145.89
N THR A 390 -26.74 -45.45 146.55
CA THR A 390 -26.83 -44.87 147.91
C THR A 390 -26.14 -45.73 149.01
N VAL A 391 -25.64 -46.92 148.66
CA VAL A 391 -24.94 -47.86 149.56
C VAL A 391 -23.41 -47.88 149.37
N HIS A 392 -22.85 -47.21 148.34
CA HIS A 392 -21.39 -47.19 148.08
C HIS A 392 -20.79 -45.77 147.99
N HIS A 393 -21.22 -44.88 148.89
CA HIS A 393 -20.52 -43.61 149.13
C HIS A 393 -19.29 -43.80 150.05
N ARG A 394 -18.30 -44.58 149.59
CA ARG A 394 -16.97 -44.71 150.19
C ARG A 394 -15.88 -44.61 149.11
N GLU A 395 -14.77 -43.97 149.49
CA GLU A 395 -13.51 -43.93 148.73
C GLU A 395 -13.66 -43.38 147.29
N HIS A 396 -13.99 -42.09 147.12
CA HIS A 396 -13.07 -40.95 147.29
C HIS A 396 -11.90 -40.90 146.28
N ILE A 397 -12.17 -40.24 145.15
CA ILE A 397 -11.29 -39.29 144.42
C ILE A 397 -9.79 -39.36 144.80
N PHE A 398 -9.01 -40.02 143.94
CA PHE A 398 -7.62 -39.72 143.51
C PHE A 398 -7.44 -40.61 142.26
N ASP A 399 -6.76 -40.24 141.17
CA ASP A 399 -5.54 -39.43 141.10
C ASP A 399 -5.50 -38.52 139.83
N THR A 400 -4.37 -37.84 139.62
CA THR A 400 -4.23 -36.69 138.70
C THR A 400 -3.32 -36.91 137.47
N VAL A 401 -3.72 -36.31 136.35
CA VAL A 401 -2.90 -35.56 135.36
C VAL A 401 -1.50 -36.10 135.00
N ASN A 402 -1.27 -36.50 133.73
CA ASN A 402 -0.26 -35.88 132.84
C ASN A 402 -0.13 -36.47 131.41
N ALA A 403 0.43 -35.66 130.48
CA ALA A 403 1.21 -36.04 129.27
C ALA A 403 0.50 -36.82 128.12
N ARG A 404 0.90 -36.82 126.81
CA ARG A 404 1.89 -36.12 125.94
C ARG A 404 1.61 -36.55 124.46
N GLU A 405 2.08 -35.98 123.33
CA GLU A 405 2.77 -34.73 122.91
C GLU A 405 2.79 -34.67 121.33
N LYS A 406 3.20 -33.53 120.72
CA LYS A 406 3.83 -33.42 119.35
C LYS A 406 2.93 -33.71 118.09
N VAL A 407 3.22 -33.29 116.84
CA VAL A 407 4.41 -32.62 116.23
C VAL A 407 4.09 -31.81 114.92
N TYR A 408 4.94 -30.82 114.57
CA TYR A 408 5.21 -30.13 113.26
C TYR A 408 4.07 -29.64 112.31
N GLY A 409 4.29 -28.65 111.41
CA GLY A 409 5.42 -27.70 111.29
C GLY A 409 5.61 -26.99 109.92
N SER A 410 6.35 -25.87 109.95
CA SER A 410 7.03 -25.14 108.84
C SER A 410 6.22 -24.34 107.79
N LYS A 411 6.90 -23.34 107.20
CA LYS A 411 6.40 -22.28 106.29
C LYS A 411 7.00 -22.37 104.87
N PHE A 412 6.45 -21.54 103.97
CA PHE A 412 7.10 -20.86 102.83
C PHE A 412 7.49 -21.65 101.56
N LYS A 413 7.05 -21.13 100.40
CA LYS A 413 7.92 -20.67 99.29
C LYS A 413 7.16 -19.87 98.22
N SER A 414 7.83 -18.87 97.65
CA SER A 414 7.43 -18.18 96.40
C SER A 414 8.44 -18.55 95.31
N ARG A 415 7.99 -18.95 94.10
CA ARG A 415 8.89 -19.32 93.00
C ARG A 415 8.30 -19.31 91.57
N SER A 416 7.03 -18.97 91.35
CA SER A 416 6.37 -19.14 90.04
C SER A 416 6.51 -17.95 89.08
N THR A 417 6.53 -16.72 89.60
CA THR A 417 6.37 -15.50 88.77
C THR A 417 7.54 -15.19 87.83
N MET A 418 8.76 -15.61 88.16
CA MET A 418 9.94 -15.35 87.31
C MET A 418 10.03 -16.31 86.11
N GLN A 419 9.47 -17.52 86.21
CA GLN A 419 9.51 -18.52 85.14
C GLN A 419 8.68 -18.11 83.91
N HIS A 420 7.49 -17.52 84.12
CA HIS A 420 6.64 -17.03 83.04
C HIS A 420 7.28 -15.86 82.28
N LYS A 421 7.88 -14.89 82.99
CA LYS A 421 8.52 -13.72 82.37
C LYS A 421 9.60 -14.10 81.34
N ILE A 422 10.35 -15.16 81.62
CA ILE A 422 11.39 -15.70 80.73
C ILE A 422 10.78 -16.35 79.48
N ASN A 423 9.65 -17.04 79.61
CA ASN A 423 8.98 -17.67 78.46
C ASN A 423 8.25 -16.64 77.58
N GLU A 424 7.64 -15.59 78.16
CA GLU A 424 7.09 -14.45 77.40
C GLU A 424 8.17 -13.83 76.50
N LEU A 425 9.36 -13.55 77.06
CA LEU A 425 10.47 -12.94 76.33
C LEU A 425 11.02 -13.87 75.23
N LYS A 426 11.09 -15.18 75.47
CA LYS A 426 11.49 -16.15 74.43
C LYS A 426 10.50 -16.22 73.27
N ASN A 427 9.19 -16.17 73.55
CA ASN A 427 8.17 -16.17 72.49
C ASN A 427 8.22 -14.86 71.69
N LYS A 428 8.38 -13.70 72.34
CA LYS A 428 8.57 -12.42 71.65
C LYS A 428 9.84 -12.41 70.79
N LEU A 429 10.95 -12.95 71.30
CA LEU A 429 12.19 -13.11 70.53
C LEU A 429 11.97 -13.97 69.27
N LYS A 430 11.21 -15.08 69.37
CA LYS A 430 10.91 -15.94 68.22
C LYS A 430 10.02 -15.25 67.19
N ILE A 431 9.04 -14.45 67.62
CA ILE A 431 8.19 -13.65 66.72
C ILE A 431 9.05 -12.63 65.96
N VAL A 432 9.88 -11.86 66.67
CA VAL A 432 10.79 -10.86 66.05
C VAL A 432 11.79 -11.52 65.09
N PHE A 433 12.30 -12.73 65.36
CA PHE A 433 13.12 -13.46 64.39
C PHE A 433 12.34 -13.93 63.14
N GLY A 434 11.05 -14.21 63.26
CA GLY A 434 10.18 -14.47 62.12
C GLY A 434 9.97 -13.19 61.28
N GLU A 435 9.58 -12.11 61.94
CA GLU A 435 9.41 -10.77 61.34
C GLU A 435 10.69 -10.33 60.59
N ILE A 436 11.88 -10.50 61.19
CA ILE A 436 13.16 -10.24 60.54
C ILE A 436 13.32 -11.13 59.29
N SER A 437 13.16 -12.45 59.41
CA SER A 437 13.34 -13.38 58.29
C SER A 437 12.38 -13.12 57.13
N ASP A 438 11.15 -12.66 57.41
CA ASP A 438 10.19 -12.30 56.38
C ASP A 438 10.50 -10.92 55.77
N THR A 439 11.00 -9.94 56.55
CA THR A 439 11.53 -8.68 55.97
C THR A 439 12.78 -8.89 55.12
N GLU A 440 13.64 -9.86 55.44
CA GLU A 440 14.80 -10.21 54.62
C GLU A 440 14.40 -10.80 53.26
N LYS A 441 13.38 -11.66 53.22
CA LYS A 441 12.79 -12.16 51.95
C LYS A 441 12.21 -11.02 51.12
N ASN A 442 11.35 -10.21 51.74
CA ASN A 442 10.71 -9.07 51.07
C ASN A 442 11.76 -8.08 50.51
N LEU A 443 12.89 -7.90 51.20
CA LEU A 443 14.00 -7.06 50.73
C LEU A 443 14.70 -7.66 49.51
N ILE A 444 14.88 -8.98 49.44
CA ILE A 444 15.44 -9.68 48.27
C ILE A 444 14.46 -9.64 47.08
N GLU A 445 13.15 -9.79 47.33
CA GLU A 445 12.11 -9.66 46.31
C GLU A 445 12.05 -8.23 45.75
N ILE A 446 12.19 -7.21 46.60
CA ILE A 446 12.25 -5.80 46.18
C ILE A 446 13.56 -5.49 45.41
N ASP A 447 14.71 -5.99 45.85
CA ASP A 447 16.01 -5.82 45.16
C ASP A 447 16.03 -6.51 43.77
N THR A 448 15.43 -7.70 43.66
CA THR A 448 15.30 -8.39 42.36
C THR A 448 14.29 -7.70 41.44
N ALA A 449 13.15 -7.25 41.96
CA ALA A 449 12.20 -6.43 41.21
C ALA A 449 12.81 -5.09 40.73
N GLN A 450 13.60 -4.42 41.58
CA GLN A 450 14.32 -3.19 41.21
C GLN A 450 15.29 -3.44 40.05
N LYS A 451 16.04 -4.55 40.08
CA LYS A 451 17.00 -4.91 39.02
C LYS A 451 16.31 -5.23 37.69
N LEU A 452 15.16 -5.92 37.73
CA LEU A 452 14.34 -6.19 36.55
C LEU A 452 13.77 -4.89 35.95
N LEU A 453 13.20 -4.01 36.78
CA LEU A 453 12.69 -2.71 36.35
C LEU A 453 13.80 -1.82 35.77
N GLN A 454 15.01 -1.84 36.33
CA GLN A 454 16.13 -1.06 35.80
C GLN A 454 16.61 -1.59 34.44
N ALA A 455 16.68 -2.91 34.25
CA ALA A 455 16.96 -3.51 32.93
C ALA A 455 15.85 -3.19 31.91
N GLU A 456 14.58 -3.14 32.33
CA GLU A 456 13.46 -2.73 31.47
C GLU A 456 13.54 -1.26 31.06
N ILE A 457 13.95 -0.37 31.98
CA ILE A 457 14.22 1.05 31.71
C ILE A 457 15.37 1.22 30.72
N GLU A 458 16.45 0.45 30.87
CA GLU A 458 17.60 0.48 29.95
C GLU A 458 17.20 -0.01 28.55
N ASN A 459 16.45 -1.11 28.44
CA ASN A 459 15.91 -1.60 27.16
C ASN A 459 14.97 -0.58 26.49
N LYS A 460 14.03 0.00 27.23
CA LYS A 460 13.14 1.06 26.72
C LYS A 460 13.89 2.32 26.30
N SER A 461 14.99 2.65 26.98
CA SER A 461 15.86 3.77 26.61
C SER A 461 16.59 3.53 25.29
N GLN A 462 17.02 2.28 25.03
CA GLN A 462 17.62 1.89 23.74
C GLN A 462 16.57 1.97 22.61
N GLN A 463 15.38 1.38 22.80
CA GLN A 463 14.27 1.45 21.83
C GLN A 463 13.89 2.90 21.49
N ILE A 464 13.86 3.80 22.49
CA ILE A 464 13.60 5.23 22.29
C ILE A 464 14.69 5.91 21.45
N GLU A 465 15.95 5.48 21.51
CA GLU A 465 17.03 6.02 20.67
C GLU A 465 16.98 5.46 19.25
N GLU A 466 16.67 4.18 19.08
CA GLU A 466 16.43 3.55 17.77
C GLU A 466 15.26 4.24 17.04
N GLU A 467 14.15 4.47 17.72
CA GLU A 467 12.99 5.21 17.19
C GLU A 467 13.32 6.67 16.82
N LYS A 468 14.19 7.36 17.56
CA LYS A 468 14.69 8.69 17.17
C LYS A 468 15.50 8.62 15.88
N ILE A 469 16.36 7.62 15.73
CA ILE A 469 17.18 7.42 14.53
C ILE A 469 16.26 7.15 13.33
N GLN A 470 15.31 6.22 13.43
CA GLN A 470 14.32 5.96 12.37
C GLN A 470 13.50 7.21 12.04
N THR A 471 13.01 7.93 13.06
CA THR A 471 12.31 9.21 12.90
C THR A 471 13.17 10.25 12.17
N SER A 472 14.49 10.27 12.36
CA SER A 472 15.40 11.19 11.67
C SER A 472 15.64 10.82 10.21
N LEU A 473 15.74 9.51 9.91
CA LEU A 473 15.87 8.98 8.55
C LEU A 473 14.61 9.27 7.74
N ILE A 474 13.43 8.90 8.27
CA ILE A 474 12.12 9.15 7.63
C ILE A 474 11.91 10.65 7.37
N LYS A 475 12.34 11.53 8.28
CA LYS A 475 12.33 12.98 8.02
C LYS A 475 13.21 13.37 6.84
N SER A 476 14.45 12.91 6.77
CA SER A 476 15.35 13.15 5.63
C SER A 476 14.76 12.62 4.30
N GLU A 477 14.11 11.46 4.31
CA GLU A 477 13.45 10.89 3.14
C GLU A 477 12.25 11.73 2.69
N ILE A 478 11.42 12.20 3.63
CA ILE A 478 10.31 13.13 3.35
C ILE A 478 10.83 14.45 2.79
N GLU A 479 11.94 14.98 3.32
CA GLU A 479 12.58 16.21 2.81
C GLU A 479 13.08 16.01 1.37
N GLN A 480 13.78 14.92 1.07
CA GLN A 480 14.24 14.59 -0.29
C GLN A 480 13.06 14.36 -1.26
N ALA A 481 12.05 13.60 -0.85
CA ALA A 481 10.88 13.32 -1.68
C ALA A 481 10.03 14.57 -1.95
N THR A 482 9.95 15.51 -1.00
CA THR A 482 9.24 16.78 -1.21
C THR A 482 10.03 17.74 -2.11
N LEU A 483 11.36 17.79 -2.03
CA LEU A 483 12.19 18.52 -2.99
C LEU A 483 12.01 17.97 -4.41
N LEU A 484 12.14 16.65 -4.61
CA LEU A 484 11.94 16.00 -5.91
C LEU A 484 10.52 16.24 -6.47
N LYS A 485 9.49 16.25 -5.60
CA LYS A 485 8.11 16.60 -5.98
C LYS A 485 7.99 18.06 -6.44
N GLN A 486 8.71 18.98 -5.82
CA GLN A 486 8.72 20.39 -6.22
C GLN A 486 9.47 20.60 -7.54
N GLU A 487 10.65 20.00 -7.71
CA GLU A 487 11.40 20.01 -8.98
C GLU A 487 10.54 19.51 -10.16
N ASN A 488 9.89 18.36 -9.99
CA ASN A 488 8.98 17.80 -11.01
C ASN A 488 7.79 18.71 -11.31
N LEU A 489 7.18 19.32 -10.28
CA LEU A 489 6.10 20.28 -10.47
C LEU A 489 6.58 21.51 -11.26
N ASP A 490 7.75 22.05 -10.91
CA ASP A 490 8.28 23.26 -11.55
C ASP A 490 8.72 22.99 -13.00
N TYR A 491 9.32 21.82 -13.27
CA TYR A 491 9.58 21.34 -14.63
C TYR A 491 8.29 21.25 -15.47
N ILE A 492 7.23 20.64 -14.91
CA ILE A 492 5.91 20.54 -15.56
C ILE A 492 5.32 21.93 -15.80
N VAL A 493 5.35 22.84 -14.82
CA VAL A 493 4.83 24.21 -14.95
C VAL A 493 5.61 25.00 -15.99
N ARG A 494 6.94 24.94 -16.00
CA ARG A 494 7.81 25.56 -17.01
C ARG A 494 7.49 25.02 -18.42
N HIS A 495 7.29 23.71 -18.57
CA HIS A 495 6.89 23.09 -19.83
C HIS A 495 5.48 23.48 -20.29
N GLN A 496 4.49 23.49 -19.39
CA GLN A 496 3.12 23.94 -19.69
C GLN A 496 3.08 25.41 -20.08
N TYR A 497 3.83 26.28 -19.38
CA TYR A 497 3.95 27.70 -19.69
C TYR A 497 4.61 27.92 -21.05
N ARG A 498 5.71 27.20 -21.35
CA ARG A 498 6.36 27.23 -22.67
C ARG A 498 5.41 26.78 -23.79
N ALA A 499 4.67 25.69 -23.58
CA ALA A 499 3.66 25.23 -24.53
C ALA A 499 2.51 26.24 -24.71
N ARG A 500 2.06 26.90 -23.64
CA ARG A 500 1.04 27.96 -23.67
C ARG A 500 1.52 29.18 -24.47
N ARG A 501 2.78 29.59 -24.29
CA ARG A 501 3.43 30.66 -25.07
C ARG A 501 3.54 30.29 -26.56
N TYR A 502 3.98 29.08 -26.90
CA TYR A 502 4.03 28.63 -28.30
C TYR A 502 2.65 28.55 -28.96
N ARG A 503 1.61 28.08 -28.26
CA ARG A 503 0.22 28.12 -28.75
C ARG A 503 -0.27 29.56 -28.98
N ALA A 504 0.05 30.49 -28.08
CA ALA A 504 -0.31 31.90 -28.23
C ALA A 504 0.42 32.60 -29.39
N PHE A 505 1.65 32.21 -29.68
CA PHE A 505 2.41 32.67 -30.85
C PHE A 505 1.87 32.08 -32.15
N ALA A 506 1.62 30.76 -32.20
CA ALA A 506 1.05 30.09 -33.37
C ALA A 506 -0.36 30.61 -33.73
N GLY A 507 -1.18 30.94 -32.73
CA GLY A 507 -2.47 31.59 -32.91
C GLY A 507 -2.41 33.12 -33.10
N ALA A 508 -1.24 33.70 -33.38
CA ALA A 508 -0.97 35.14 -33.57
C ALA A 508 -1.34 36.09 -32.39
N ASN A 509 -1.96 35.60 -31.32
CA ASN A 509 -2.40 36.37 -30.16
C ASN A 509 -1.27 37.00 -29.33
N GLN A 510 -0.02 36.55 -29.47
CA GLN A 510 1.16 37.22 -28.90
C GLN A 510 2.34 37.23 -29.88
N LEU A 511 2.89 38.42 -30.13
CA LEU A 511 4.11 38.60 -30.90
C LEU A 511 5.37 38.40 -30.01
N PRO A 512 6.52 37.99 -30.58
CA PRO A 512 7.78 37.90 -29.86
C PRO A 512 8.23 39.28 -29.36
N LYS A 513 8.67 39.37 -28.09
CA LYS A 513 9.20 40.61 -27.49
C LYS A 513 10.39 41.18 -28.26
N PHE A 514 11.26 40.30 -28.76
CA PHE A 514 12.46 40.65 -29.51
C PHE A 514 12.45 39.91 -30.85
N ARG A 515 12.89 40.60 -31.91
CA ARG A 515 13.05 40.05 -33.28
C ARG A 515 14.50 40.10 -33.78
N ASN A 516 15.41 40.70 -33.01
CA ASN A 516 16.83 40.77 -33.31
C ASN A 516 17.58 39.84 -32.35
N GLU A 517 18.36 38.91 -32.90
CA GLU A 517 19.12 37.92 -32.15
C GLU A 517 20.10 38.54 -31.15
N ILE A 518 20.72 39.68 -31.49
CA ILE A 518 21.64 40.40 -30.59
C ILE A 518 20.94 40.84 -29.30
N LEU A 519 19.68 41.28 -29.39
CA LEU A 519 18.88 41.66 -28.21
C LEU A 519 18.43 40.44 -27.40
N ILE A 520 18.20 39.29 -28.06
CA ILE A 520 17.88 38.02 -27.38
C ILE A 520 19.10 37.51 -26.61
N GLN A 521 20.30 37.57 -27.21
CA GLN A 521 21.54 37.18 -26.54
C GLN A 521 21.86 38.12 -25.36
N ALA A 522 21.66 39.42 -25.50
CA ALA A 522 21.86 40.39 -24.42
C ALA A 522 20.87 40.20 -23.24
N ASP A 523 19.59 39.95 -23.50
CA ASP A 523 18.61 39.64 -22.43
C ASP A 523 18.93 38.30 -21.77
N LEU A 524 19.30 37.27 -22.53
CA LEU A 524 19.70 35.95 -22.01
C LEU A 524 20.96 36.03 -21.13
N GLN A 525 21.96 36.82 -21.54
CA GLN A 525 23.16 37.08 -20.74
C GLN A 525 22.80 37.74 -19.41
N ARG A 526 21.95 38.77 -19.44
CA ARG A 526 21.43 39.44 -18.23
C ARG A 526 20.64 38.51 -17.30
N GLN A 527 19.86 37.57 -17.85
CA GLN A 527 19.15 36.56 -17.05
C GLN A 527 20.13 35.56 -16.39
N ARG A 528 21.27 35.23 -17.03
CA ARG A 528 22.33 34.42 -16.39
C ARG A 528 22.96 35.17 -15.22
N GLU A 529 23.38 36.40 -15.43
CA GLU A 529 23.97 37.27 -14.39
C GLU A 529 23.02 37.39 -13.18
N ILE A 530 21.72 37.59 -13.41
CA ILE A 530 20.71 37.62 -12.35
C ILE A 530 20.62 36.26 -11.63
N ASN A 531 20.53 35.14 -12.36
CA ASN A 531 20.48 33.81 -11.74
C ASN A 531 21.75 33.47 -10.94
N GLU A 532 22.93 33.87 -11.41
CA GLU A 532 24.20 33.70 -10.72
C GLU A 532 24.24 34.50 -9.40
N THR A 533 23.77 35.75 -9.41
CA THR A 533 23.65 36.55 -8.16
C THR A 533 22.61 35.97 -7.19
N ILE A 534 21.49 35.43 -7.67
CA ILE A 534 20.49 34.75 -6.84
C ILE A 534 21.05 33.45 -6.26
N GLY A 535 21.81 32.68 -7.05
CA GLY A 535 22.54 31.50 -6.61
C GLY A 535 23.46 31.81 -5.42
N GLY A 536 24.36 32.78 -5.58
CA GLY A 536 25.26 33.20 -4.51
C GLY A 536 24.52 33.74 -3.27
N ILE A 537 23.36 34.40 -3.42
CA ILE A 537 22.54 34.81 -2.27
C ILE A 537 21.96 33.59 -1.53
N VAL A 538 21.44 32.59 -2.25
CA VAL A 538 20.89 31.37 -1.64
C VAL A 538 21.99 30.53 -0.97
N GLU A 539 23.16 30.39 -1.59
CA GLU A 539 24.32 29.70 -1.01
C GLU A 539 24.76 30.35 0.32
N ASN A 540 24.89 31.68 0.36
CA ASN A 540 25.20 32.40 1.59
C ASN A 540 24.13 32.19 2.67
N LEU A 541 22.84 32.28 2.32
CA LEU A 541 21.74 32.01 3.26
C LEU A 541 21.74 30.56 3.78
N MET A 542 22.18 29.58 2.98
CA MET A 542 22.35 28.18 3.41
C MET A 542 23.57 27.96 4.32
N ILE A 543 24.51 28.90 4.35
CA ILE A 543 25.63 28.93 5.32
C ILE A 543 25.15 29.62 6.61
N ASP A 544 24.53 30.80 6.49
CA ASP A 544 24.06 31.60 7.62
C ASP A 544 22.92 30.94 8.43
N PHE A 545 22.04 30.17 7.77
CA PHE A 545 20.90 29.51 8.40
C PHE A 545 20.87 27.98 8.15
N PRO A 546 21.78 27.19 8.78
CA PRO A 546 21.86 25.74 8.56
C PRO A 546 20.54 25.00 8.81
N GLY A 547 19.78 25.41 9.82
CA GLY A 547 18.47 24.84 10.17
C GLY A 547 17.32 25.19 9.20
N GLN A 548 17.55 26.01 8.17
CA GLN A 548 16.57 26.31 7.13
C GLN A 548 16.95 25.78 5.75
N ARG A 549 18.05 25.02 5.62
CA ARG A 549 18.56 24.51 4.32
C ARG A 549 17.49 23.83 3.47
N PHE A 550 16.68 22.94 4.02
CA PHE A 550 15.58 22.28 3.33
C PHE A 550 14.51 23.24 2.77
N ASN A 551 14.31 24.42 3.38
CA ASN A 551 13.38 25.42 2.87
C ASN A 551 14.04 26.35 1.84
N LEU A 552 15.33 26.64 1.99
CA LEU A 552 16.11 27.43 1.03
C LEU A 552 16.32 26.66 -0.29
N SER A 553 16.54 25.34 -0.23
CA SER A 553 16.67 24.47 -1.40
C SER A 553 15.36 24.25 -2.19
N LYS A 554 14.25 24.88 -1.79
CA LYS A 554 12.97 24.92 -2.54
C LYS A 554 12.84 26.16 -3.43
N ILE A 555 13.80 27.08 -3.35
CA ILE A 555 13.80 28.36 -4.06
C ILE A 555 14.56 28.23 -5.41
N TRP A 556 15.20 27.08 -5.65
CA TRP A 556 16.02 26.74 -6.82
C TRP A 556 15.29 25.77 -7.75
#